data_AF-A0AAU6K0U6-F1
#
_entry.id   AF-A0AAU6K0U6-F1
#
_cell.length_a   1.000
_cell.length_b   1.000
_cell.length_c   1.000
_cell.angle_alpha   90.00
_cell.angle_beta   90.00
_cell.angle_gamma   90.00
#
_symmetry.space_group_name_H-M   'P 1'
#
loop_
_entity.id
_entity.type
_entity.pdbx_description
1 polymer ?
#
loop_
_entity_poly.entity_id
_entity_poly.type
_entity_poly.pdbx_seq_one_letter_code
_entity_poly.pdbx_strand_id
1 'polypeptide(L)'
;MNGHTVLYDPEGRIDGELPLDRETHERVVRAVLTWSDPAALRPDDYEQVGLLLAGAAHAVAADVRACAGRLPGDDGRRLLAEIVLGEADGRLSQRSRNLHGVKNKARLLRALYERLDRLQDAALAVETAAVVSP
;
A
#
# COMPACT_ATOMS: atom_id res chain seq x y z
N MET A 1 8.42 -8.33 -31.93
CA MET A 1 9.17 -8.51 -30.66
C MET A 1 8.76 -7.36 -29.75
N ASN A 2 7.87 -7.61 -28.79
CA ASN A 2 7.45 -6.58 -27.85
C ASN A 2 8.46 -6.58 -26.70
N GLY A 3 9.34 -5.58 -26.67
CA GLY A 3 10.29 -5.39 -25.58
C GLY A 3 9.54 -4.91 -24.34
N HIS A 4 9.52 -5.74 -23.30
CA HIS A 4 9.02 -5.34 -21.99
C HIS A 4 10.20 -4.72 -21.22
N THR A 5 10.20 -3.41 -21.08
CA THR A 5 11.18 -2.70 -20.24
C THR A 5 10.73 -2.79 -18.80
N VAL A 6 11.41 -3.64 -18.00
CA VAL A 6 11.23 -3.66 -16.55
C VAL A 6 11.97 -2.45 -15.99
N LEU A 7 11.23 -1.50 -15.44
CA LEU A 7 11.80 -0.27 -14.93
C LEU A 7 11.88 -0.35 -13.40
N TYR A 8 13.12 -0.43 -12.90
CA TYR A 8 13.42 -0.50 -11.48
C TYR A 8 13.42 0.92 -10.91
N ASP A 9 12.44 1.23 -10.07
CA ASP A 9 12.30 2.51 -9.37
C ASP A 9 12.44 2.30 -7.86
N PRO A 10 13.67 2.26 -7.33
CA PRO A 10 13.91 2.06 -5.91
C PRO A 10 13.54 3.30 -5.07
N GLU A 11 13.38 4.47 -5.69
CA GLU A 11 13.00 5.72 -5.03
C GLU A 11 11.50 6.06 -5.12
N GLY A 12 10.69 5.25 -5.83
CA GLY A 12 9.24 5.42 -5.94
C GLY A 12 8.81 6.73 -6.63
N ARG A 13 9.66 7.28 -7.53
CA ARG A 13 9.40 8.55 -8.22
C ARG A 13 8.41 8.44 -9.37
N ILE A 14 8.14 7.22 -9.84
CA ILE A 14 7.29 6.92 -11.00
C ILE A 14 5.84 6.64 -10.57
N ASP A 15 5.61 6.45 -9.27
CA ASP A 15 4.31 6.19 -8.64
C ASP A 15 3.30 7.35 -8.74
N GLY A 16 3.69 8.52 -9.26
CA GLY A 16 2.78 9.66 -9.44
C GLY A 16 1.84 9.55 -10.65
N GLU A 17 2.13 8.70 -11.64
CA GLU A 17 1.43 8.71 -12.95
C GLU A 17 0.89 7.36 -13.43
N LEU A 18 1.25 6.24 -12.79
CA LEU A 18 0.64 4.95 -13.12
C LEU A 18 -0.59 4.75 -12.23
N PRO A 19 -1.82 4.68 -12.77
CA PRO A 19 -2.95 4.28 -11.96
C PRO A 19 -2.66 2.86 -11.46
N LEU A 20 -2.35 2.76 -10.16
CA LEU A 20 -2.34 1.49 -9.45
C LEU A 20 -3.72 0.88 -9.68
N ASP A 21 -3.79 -0.21 -10.45
CA ASP A 21 -5.03 -0.97 -10.53
C ASP A 21 -5.25 -1.62 -9.16
N ARG A 22 -5.94 -0.88 -8.28
CA ARG A 22 -6.32 -1.31 -6.94
C ARG A 22 -6.97 -2.68 -6.99
N GLU A 23 -7.78 -2.96 -8.02
CA GLU A 23 -8.43 -4.25 -8.17
C GLU A 23 -7.39 -5.37 -8.36
N THR A 24 -6.35 -5.13 -9.17
CA THR A 24 -5.23 -6.06 -9.31
C THR A 24 -4.47 -6.26 -8.01
N HIS A 25 -4.17 -5.20 -7.25
CA HIS A 25 -3.53 -5.34 -5.94
C HIS A 25 -4.37 -6.15 -4.95
N GLU A 26 -5.67 -5.87 -4.87
CA GLU A 26 -6.60 -6.60 -4.01
C GLU A 26 -6.72 -8.07 -4.43
N ARG A 27 -6.72 -8.37 -5.74
CA ARG A 27 -6.68 -9.75 -6.24
C ARG A 27 -5.39 -10.48 -5.82
N VAL A 28 -4.23 -9.84 -5.96
CA VAL A 28 -2.94 -10.41 -5.53
C VAL A 28 -2.90 -10.63 -4.01
N VAL A 29 -3.29 -9.62 -3.23
CA VAL A 29 -3.38 -9.72 -1.77
C VAL A 29 -4.27 -10.89 -1.36
N ARG A 30 -5.47 -10.99 -1.96
CA ARG A 30 -6.40 -12.08 -1.67
C ARG A 30 -5.77 -13.44 -1.99
N ALA A 31 -5.16 -13.59 -3.16
CA ALA A 31 -4.50 -14.82 -3.56
C ALA A 31 -3.39 -15.23 -2.56
N VAL A 32 -2.46 -14.32 -2.25
CA VAL A 32 -1.38 -14.54 -1.28
C VAL A 32 -1.91 -14.95 0.10
N LEU A 33 -2.99 -14.31 0.56
CA LEU A 33 -3.56 -14.62 1.87
C LEU A 33 -4.17 -16.02 1.94
N THR A 34 -4.64 -16.57 0.80
CA THR A 34 -5.16 -17.95 0.72
C THR A 34 -4.08 -19.02 0.69
N TRP A 35 -2.82 -18.68 0.38
CA TRP A 35 -1.72 -19.64 0.40
C TRP A 35 -1.50 -20.22 1.80
N SER A 36 -1.43 -21.55 1.86
CA SER A 36 -1.24 -22.33 3.09
C SER A 36 0.04 -23.16 3.09
N ASP A 37 0.50 -23.60 1.91
CA ASP A 37 1.73 -24.38 1.76
C ASP A 37 2.98 -23.47 1.71
N PRO A 38 3.90 -23.56 2.70
CA PRO A 38 5.15 -22.80 2.70
C PRO A 38 6.13 -23.19 1.60
N ALA A 39 5.91 -24.33 0.92
CA ALA A 39 6.70 -24.81 -0.22
C ALA A 39 6.02 -24.55 -1.57
N ALA A 40 4.91 -23.80 -1.58
CA ALA A 40 4.16 -23.49 -2.81
C ALA A 40 4.99 -22.77 -3.88
N LEU A 41 6.03 -22.05 -3.48
CA LEU A 41 6.92 -21.29 -4.35
C LEU A 41 8.39 -21.51 -3.98
N ARG A 42 9.28 -21.29 -4.94
CA ARG A 42 10.72 -21.21 -4.66
C ARG A 42 11.02 -19.91 -3.90
N PRO A 43 12.12 -19.86 -3.12
CA PRO A 43 12.50 -18.64 -2.39
C PRO A 43 12.60 -17.39 -3.29
N ASP A 44 13.11 -17.54 -4.51
CA ASP A 44 13.23 -16.44 -5.48
C ASP A 44 11.86 -15.93 -5.92
N ASP A 45 10.88 -16.82 -6.11
CA ASP A 45 9.51 -16.45 -6.47
C ASP A 45 8.81 -15.74 -5.29
N TYR A 46 9.05 -16.18 -4.05
CA TYR A 46 8.58 -15.43 -2.88
C TYR A 46 9.20 -14.03 -2.82
N GLU A 47 10.47 -13.87 -3.19
CA GLU A 47 11.13 -12.57 -3.25
C GLU A 47 10.48 -11.67 -4.31
N GLN A 48 10.19 -12.20 -5.50
CA GLN A 48 9.49 -11.45 -6.56
C GLN A 48 8.09 -10.99 -6.12
N VAL A 49 7.28 -11.87 -5.52
CA VAL A 49 5.96 -11.49 -5.01
C VAL A 49 6.07 -10.49 -3.86
N GLY A 50 7.09 -10.65 -3.01
CA GLY A 50 7.41 -9.71 -1.94
C GLY A 50 7.75 -8.31 -2.47
N LEU A 51 8.52 -8.21 -3.55
CA LEU A 51 8.86 -6.96 -4.22
C LEU A 51 7.63 -6.30 -4.86
N LEU A 52 6.79 -7.09 -5.55
CA LEU A 52 5.53 -6.59 -6.13
C LEU A 52 4.62 -5.97 -5.05
N LEU A 53 4.41 -6.69 -3.95
CA LEU A 53 3.59 -6.19 -2.83
C LEU A 53 4.22 -4.97 -2.16
N ALA A 54 5.56 -4.90 -2.10
CA ALA A 54 6.25 -3.76 -1.51
C ALA A 54 6.10 -2.50 -2.36
N GLY A 55 6.29 -2.60 -3.69
CA GLY A 55 6.07 -1.48 -4.61
C GLY A 55 4.66 -0.94 -4.51
N ALA A 56 3.66 -1.81 -4.58
CA ALA A 56 2.26 -1.42 -4.40
C ALA A 56 2.00 -0.72 -3.06
N ALA A 57 2.60 -1.23 -1.97
CA ALA A 57 2.46 -0.62 -0.65
C ALA A 57 3.17 0.74 -0.52
N HIS A 58 4.31 0.94 -1.19
CA HIS A 58 4.97 2.26 -1.23
C HIS A 58 4.08 3.30 -1.92
N ALA A 59 3.50 2.94 -3.06
CA ALA A 59 2.62 3.82 -3.80
C ALA A 59 1.36 4.20 -2.98
N VAL A 60 0.69 3.22 -2.36
CA VAL A 60 -0.46 3.50 -1.47
C VAL A 60 -0.05 4.29 -0.21
N ALA A 61 1.15 4.05 0.32
CA ALA A 61 1.68 4.84 1.43
C ALA A 61 1.93 6.30 1.04
N ALA A 62 2.31 6.59 -0.21
CA ALA A 62 2.40 7.95 -0.73
C ALA A 62 1.03 8.62 -0.78
N ASP A 63 -0.01 7.92 -1.26
CA ASP A 63 -1.39 8.42 -1.26
C ASP A 63 -1.91 8.69 0.16
N VAL A 64 -1.68 7.77 1.09
CA VAL A 64 -2.03 7.95 2.51
C VAL A 64 -1.35 9.18 3.09
N ARG A 65 -0.06 9.41 2.78
CA ARG A 65 0.68 10.60 3.22
C ARG A 65 0.09 11.87 2.61
N ALA A 66 -0.26 11.86 1.33
CA ALA A 66 -0.88 12.99 0.66
C ALA A 66 -2.26 13.34 1.28
N CYS A 67 -3.12 12.34 1.50
CA CYS A 67 -4.41 12.53 2.16
C CYS A 67 -4.27 13.01 3.60
N ALA A 68 -3.37 12.40 4.39
CA ALA A 68 -3.14 12.80 5.77
C ALA A 68 -2.56 14.21 5.89
N GLY A 69 -1.71 14.62 4.95
CA GLY A 69 -1.13 15.97 4.89
C GLY A 69 -2.15 17.08 4.68
N ARG A 70 -3.37 16.76 4.21
CA ARG A 70 -4.48 17.73 4.07
C ARG A 70 -5.24 17.96 5.37
N LEU A 71 -5.00 17.14 6.41
CA LEU A 71 -5.67 17.27 7.71
C LEU A 71 -4.88 18.19 8.66
N PRO A 72 -5.57 18.86 9.61
CA PRO A 72 -4.93 19.60 10.69
C PRO A 72 -3.91 18.74 11.45
N GLY A 73 -2.86 19.38 11.99
CA GLY A 73 -1.78 18.69 12.69
C GLY A 73 -2.19 17.97 13.96
N ASP A 74 -3.30 18.38 14.57
CA ASP A 74 -3.90 17.79 15.78
C ASP A 74 -5.01 16.76 15.48
N ASP A 75 -5.30 16.49 14.19
CA ASP A 75 -6.30 15.49 13.81
C ASP A 75 -5.78 14.08 14.12
N GLY A 76 -6.49 13.35 14.99
CA GLY A 76 -6.11 11.99 15.39
C GLY A 76 -6.01 11.00 14.21
N ARG A 77 -6.69 11.24 13.09
CA ARG A 77 -6.58 10.42 11.86
C ARG A 77 -5.23 10.63 11.18
N ARG A 78 -4.71 11.87 11.19
CA ARG A 78 -3.38 12.19 10.68
C ARG A 78 -2.30 11.52 11.52
N LEU A 79 -2.36 11.67 12.85
CA LEU A 79 -1.41 11.04 13.77
C LEU A 79 -1.37 9.52 13.57
N LEU A 80 -2.54 8.89 13.45
CA LEU A 80 -2.63 7.45 13.22
C LEU A 80 -2.09 7.04 11.83
N ALA A 81 -2.26 7.88 10.81
CA ALA A 81 -1.66 7.63 9.50
C ALA A 81 -0.12 7.69 9.57
N GLU A 82 0.44 8.67 10.27
CA GLU A 82 1.90 8.81 10.44
C GLU A 82 2.50 7.60 11.18
N ILE A 83 1.85 7.10 12.23
CA ILE A 83 2.27 5.88 12.94
C ILE A 83 2.28 4.66 12.00
N VAL A 84 1.19 4.46 11.25
CA VAL A 84 1.06 3.35 10.31
C VAL A 84 2.11 3.43 9.20
N LEU A 85 2.40 4.63 8.71
CA LEU A 85 3.44 4.85 7.69
C LEU A 85 4.84 4.54 8.23
N GLY A 86 5.14 4.91 9.48
CA GLY A 86 6.41 4.57 10.12
C GLY A 86 6.59 3.05 10.29
N GLU A 87 5.54 2.34 10.71
CA GLU A 87 5.57 0.88 10.77
C GLU A 87 5.70 0.22 9.39
N ALA A 88 5.04 0.80 8.39
CA ALA A 88 5.09 0.31 7.02
C ALA A 88 6.52 0.36 6.48
N ASP A 89 7.22 1.48 6.65
CA ASP A 89 8.58 1.69 6.13
C ASP A 89 9.58 0.62 6.61
N GLY A 90 9.55 0.32 7.92
CA GLY A 90 10.39 -0.72 8.52
C GLY A 90 10.08 -2.13 8.00
N ARG A 91 8.81 -2.44 7.70
CA ARG A 91 8.38 -3.75 7.17
C ARG A 91 8.58 -3.88 5.66
N LEU A 92 8.49 -2.77 4.93
CA LEU A 92 8.66 -2.74 3.47
C LEU A 92 10.12 -2.95 3.07
N SER A 93 11.05 -2.41 3.86
CA SER A 93 12.50 -2.59 3.67
C SER A 93 12.98 -4.04 3.82
N GLN A 94 12.21 -4.91 4.46
CA GLN A 94 12.60 -6.31 4.70
C GLN A 94 12.34 -7.19 3.47
N ARG A 95 13.33 -8.01 3.10
CA ARG A 95 13.15 -9.02 2.04
C ARG A 95 12.18 -10.12 2.47
N SER A 96 11.39 -10.64 1.53
CA SER A 96 10.45 -11.74 1.77
C SER A 96 10.88 -13.00 1.03
N ARG A 97 11.60 -13.89 1.70
CA ARG A 97 12.10 -15.16 1.12
C ARG A 97 11.25 -16.38 1.46
N ASN A 98 10.08 -16.16 2.06
CA ASN A 98 9.18 -17.21 2.49
C ASN A 98 7.73 -16.71 2.51
N LEU A 99 6.80 -17.66 2.63
CA LEU A 99 5.37 -17.40 2.71
C LEU A 99 5.01 -16.39 3.81
N HIS A 100 5.65 -16.47 4.98
CA HIS A 100 5.35 -15.57 6.10
C HIS A 100 5.64 -14.10 5.75
N GLY A 101 6.81 -13.83 5.15
CA GLY A 101 7.19 -12.48 4.72
C GLY A 101 6.21 -11.90 3.69
N VAL A 102 5.86 -12.71 2.68
CA VAL A 102 4.93 -12.30 1.63
C VAL A 102 3.53 -12.04 2.19
N LYS A 103 3.01 -12.90 3.09
CA LYS A 103 1.73 -12.67 3.75
C LYS A 103 1.73 -11.42 4.64
N ASN A 104 2.84 -11.11 5.30
CA ASN A 104 2.96 -9.88 6.10
C ASN A 104 2.88 -8.63 5.21
N LYS A 105 3.56 -8.62 4.06
CA LYS A 105 3.44 -7.52 3.09
C LYS A 105 2.03 -7.40 2.51
N ALA A 106 1.36 -8.52 2.22
CA ALA A 106 -0.03 -8.50 1.75
C ALA A 106 -1.00 -7.92 2.79
N ARG A 107 -0.83 -8.27 4.08
CA ARG A 107 -1.60 -7.68 5.19
C ARG A 107 -1.34 -6.18 5.33
N LEU A 108 -0.08 -5.77 5.18
CA LEU A 108 0.30 -4.36 5.23
C LEU A 108 -0.35 -3.56 4.10
N LEU A 109 -0.27 -4.04 2.85
CA LEU A 109 -0.91 -3.41 1.70
C LEU A 109 -2.42 -3.26 1.90
N ARG A 110 -3.09 -4.31 2.40
CA ARG A 110 -4.51 -4.24 2.75
C ARG A 110 -4.80 -3.15 3.80
N ALA A 111 -4.01 -3.10 4.87
CA ALA A 111 -4.18 -2.12 5.94
C ALA A 111 -3.96 -0.68 5.46
N LEU A 112 -3.06 -0.48 4.51
CA LEU A 112 -2.82 0.82 3.87
C LEU A 112 -4.01 1.25 3.01
N TYR A 113 -4.60 0.36 2.21
CA TYR A 113 -5.84 0.65 1.47
C TYR A 113 -7.00 0.98 2.40
N GLU A 114 -7.22 0.17 3.45
CA GLU A 114 -8.26 0.44 4.45
C GLU A 114 -8.03 1.77 5.19
N ARG A 115 -6.78 2.25 5.28
CA ARG A 115 -6.45 3.57 5.83
C ARG A 115 -6.75 4.68 4.83
N LEU A 116 -6.37 4.49 3.57
CA LEU A 116 -6.62 5.45 2.50
C LEU A 116 -8.12 5.72 2.36
N ASP A 117 -8.94 4.66 2.33
CA ASP A 117 -10.40 4.77 2.27
C ASP A 117 -10.95 5.63 3.40
N ARG A 118 -10.54 5.34 4.64
CA ARG A 118 -10.97 6.10 5.82
C ARG A 118 -10.56 7.57 5.78
N LEU A 119 -9.42 7.89 5.17
CA LEU A 119 -8.98 9.28 5.00
C LEU A 119 -9.76 9.99 3.88
N GLN A 120 -10.08 9.28 2.80
CA GLN A 120 -10.90 9.80 1.71
C GLN A 120 -12.35 10.04 2.13
N ASP A 121 -12.97 9.08 2.83
CA ASP A 121 -14.31 9.22 3.40
C ASP A 121 -14.39 10.39 4.39
N ALA A 122 -13.36 10.52 5.22
CA ALA A 122 -13.19 11.65 6.14
C ALA A 122 -13.15 13.00 5.42
N ALA A 123 -12.40 13.10 4.33
CA ALA A 123 -12.29 14.33 3.55
C ALA A 123 -13.63 14.70 2.89
N LEU A 124 -14.33 13.72 2.31
CA LEU A 124 -15.65 13.90 1.71
C LEU A 124 -16.69 14.35 2.73
N ALA A 125 -16.67 13.81 3.95
CA ALA A 125 -17.57 14.20 5.02
C ALA A 125 -17.36 15.68 5.45
N VAL A 126 -16.10 16.13 5.51
CA VAL A 126 -15.77 17.53 5.82
C VAL A 126 -16.24 18.47 4.71
N GLU A 127 -16.03 18.11 3.45
CA GLU A 127 -16.48 18.90 2.29
C GLU A 127 -18.01 19.03 2.25
N THR A 128 -18.71 17.93 2.51
CA THR A 128 -20.19 17.92 2.57
C THR A 128 -20.72 18.79 3.72
N ALA A 129 -20.08 18.75 4.90
CA ALA A 129 -20.49 19.57 6.05
C ALA A 129 -20.25 21.08 5.83
N ALA A 130 -19.20 21.44 5.10
CA ALA A 130 -18.90 22.83 4.72
C ALA A 130 -19.91 23.39 3.71
N VAL A 131 -20.47 22.55 2.82
CA VAL A 131 -21.49 22.95 1.84
C VAL A 131 -22.88 23.13 2.47
N VAL A 132 -23.16 22.45 3.59
CA VAL A 132 -24.48 22.45 4.25
C VAL A 132 -24.62 23.51 5.36
N SER A 133 -23.51 24.14 5.77
CA SER A 133 -23.54 25.21 6.78
C SER A 133 -23.64 26.59 6.09
N PRO A 134 -24.72 27.38 6.31
CA PRO A 134 -24.92 28.70 5.70
C PRO A 134 -24.09 29.81 6.36
#